data_AF-A0A923JAZ1-F1
#
_entry.id   AF-A0A923JAZ1-F1
#
_cell.length_a   1.000
_cell.length_b   1.000
_cell.length_c   1.000
_cell.angle_alpha   90.00
_cell.angle_beta   90.00
_cell.angle_gamma   90.00
#
_symmetry.space_group_name_H-M   'P 1'
#
loop_
_entity.id
_entity.type
_entity.pdbx_description
1 polymer ?
#
loop_
_entity_poly.entity_id
_entity_poly.type
_entity_poly.pdbx_seq_one_letter_code
_entity_poly.pdbx_strand_id
1 'polypeptide(L)'
;MNTDTIDPHTFSSTVSTDGTGTIAAPAPDTGDDPAARSCTEAIRRLTAEHAPRIAAGQLTARDIAAAVECSWDDLRRAGAPPACLAEFLERLARVRLAELASSS
;
A
#
# COMPACT_ATOMS: atom_id res chain seq x y z
N MET A 1 -26.79 32.77 40.39
CA MET A 1 -26.30 33.09 39.02
C MET A 1 -24.80 33.36 39.09
N ASN A 2 -24.04 32.33 38.72
CA ASN A 2 -22.83 32.30 37.89
C ASN A 2 -21.67 33.23 38.29
N THR A 3 -20.73 32.66 39.04
CA THR A 3 -19.36 33.16 39.29
C THR A 3 -18.46 32.92 38.08
N ASP A 4 -17.93 34.01 37.55
CA ASP A 4 -16.74 34.06 36.72
C ASP A 4 -15.51 34.03 37.64
N THR A 5 -14.65 33.02 37.54
CA THR A 5 -13.26 33.08 38.03
C THR A 5 -12.48 31.99 37.29
N ILE A 6 -11.71 32.42 36.29
CA ILE A 6 -10.57 31.65 35.79
C ILE A 6 -9.38 32.07 36.68
N ASP A 7 -8.87 31.15 37.49
CA ASP A 7 -7.58 31.28 38.13
C ASP A 7 -6.61 30.19 37.63
N PRO A 8 -5.43 30.55 37.08
CA PRO A 8 -4.46 29.64 36.49
C PRO A 8 -3.26 29.42 37.43
N HIS A 9 -3.33 28.38 38.28
CA HIS A 9 -2.17 27.87 39.00
C HIS A 9 -1.87 26.41 38.60
N THR A 10 -0.95 26.29 37.65
CA THR A 10 0.33 25.57 37.81
C THR A 10 0.30 24.22 38.56
N PHE A 11 0.38 23.17 37.74
CA PHE A 11 1.25 21.98 37.87
C PHE A 11 0.84 20.78 38.73
N SER A 12 1.28 19.63 38.21
CA SER A 12 1.44 18.32 38.85
C SER A 12 0.16 17.52 39.12
N SER A 13 -0.38 16.92 38.06
CA SER A 13 -0.74 15.50 38.14
C SER A 13 0.38 14.69 37.52
N THR A 14 1.37 14.34 38.33
CA THR A 14 2.29 13.24 38.06
C THR A 14 1.45 11.97 37.94
N VAL A 15 1.15 11.57 36.71
CA VAL A 15 0.76 10.18 36.48
C VAL A 15 1.99 9.34 36.78
N SER A 16 1.90 8.53 37.83
CA SER A 16 2.95 7.59 38.19
C SER A 16 3.13 6.61 37.03
N THR A 17 4.22 6.82 36.30
CA THR A 17 4.91 5.80 35.52
C THR A 17 5.28 4.67 36.46
N ASP A 18 4.46 3.63 36.51
CA ASP A 18 4.97 2.29 36.76
C ASP A 18 5.31 1.69 35.41
N GLY A 19 6.60 1.41 35.25
CA GLY A 19 7.20 1.06 33.98
C GLY A 19 6.67 -0.28 33.48
N THR A 20 6.01 -0.25 32.33
CA THR A 20 6.32 -1.16 31.23
C THR A 20 5.94 -0.42 29.96
N GLY A 21 6.95 0.21 29.34
CA GLY A 21 6.84 0.72 28.00
C GLY A 21 6.48 -0.42 27.06
N THR A 22 5.20 -0.56 26.78
CA THR A 22 4.75 -1.04 25.48
C THR A 22 3.81 0.04 25.03
N ILE A 23 4.38 0.97 24.26
CA ILE A 23 3.69 1.53 23.10
C ILE A 23 3.05 0.31 22.46
N ALA A 24 1.76 0.10 22.70
CA ALA A 24 1.02 -0.86 21.92
C ALA A 24 1.21 -0.34 20.52
N ALA A 25 2.12 -1.00 19.78
CA ALA A 25 2.25 -0.83 18.36
C ALA A 25 0.82 -0.79 17.83
N PRO A 26 0.49 0.04 16.82
CA PRO A 26 -0.70 -0.26 16.06
C PRO A 26 -0.56 -1.75 15.75
N ALA A 27 -1.47 -2.57 16.30
CA ALA A 27 -1.47 -3.98 16.00
C ALA A 27 -1.31 -3.99 14.49
N PRO A 28 -0.32 -4.68 13.91
CA PRO A 28 -0.42 -4.90 12.50
C PRO A 28 -1.70 -5.72 12.42
N ASP A 29 -2.79 -5.06 12.04
CA ASP A 29 -3.83 -5.63 11.21
C ASP A 29 -3.07 -6.20 10.01
N THR A 30 -2.40 -7.31 10.29
CA THR A 30 -1.99 -8.33 9.36
C THR A 30 -3.29 -9.08 9.07
N GLY A 31 -4.34 -8.31 8.72
CA GLY A 31 -5.24 -8.72 7.68
C GLY A 31 -4.28 -9.09 6.57
N ASP A 32 -4.11 -10.39 6.44
CA ASP A 32 -3.47 -11.02 5.33
C ASP A 32 -4.28 -10.61 4.10
N ASP A 33 -4.06 -9.39 3.63
CA ASP A 33 -4.86 -8.80 2.58
C ASP A 33 -4.56 -9.66 1.35
N PRO A 34 -5.51 -10.53 0.93
CA PRO A 34 -5.23 -11.50 -0.13
C PRO A 34 -4.88 -10.78 -1.43
N ALA A 35 -5.26 -9.52 -1.50
CA ALA A 35 -4.96 -8.57 -2.52
C ALA A 35 -3.51 -8.05 -2.50
N ALA A 36 -2.95 -7.68 -1.34
CA ALA A 36 -1.52 -7.38 -1.20
C ALA A 36 -0.63 -8.57 -1.59
N ARG A 37 -1.07 -9.80 -1.25
CA ARG A 37 -0.43 -11.04 -1.75
C ARG A 37 -0.56 -11.17 -3.26
N SER A 38 -1.73 -10.84 -3.82
CA SER A 38 -1.97 -10.85 -5.27
C SER A 38 -1.10 -9.84 -6.02
N CYS A 39 -0.90 -8.63 -5.48
CA CYS A 39 0.01 -7.63 -6.03
C CYS A 39 1.46 -8.14 -6.03
N THR A 40 1.91 -8.71 -4.92
CA THR A 40 3.28 -9.24 -4.80
C THR A 40 3.53 -10.38 -5.78
N GLU A 41 2.58 -11.30 -5.91
CA GLU A 41 2.67 -12.42 -6.85
C GLU A 41 2.64 -11.93 -8.31
N ALA A 42 1.79 -10.95 -8.63
CA ALA A 42 1.72 -10.35 -9.96
C ALA A 42 3.02 -9.61 -10.32
N ILE A 43 3.59 -8.82 -9.41
CA ILE A 43 4.88 -8.16 -9.62
C ILE A 43 5.96 -9.20 -9.90
N ARG A 44 6.03 -10.27 -9.09
CA ARG A 44 7.02 -11.35 -9.27
C ARG A 44 6.87 -12.01 -10.64
N ARG A 45 5.65 -12.38 -11.03
CA ARG A 45 5.36 -13.01 -12.33
C ARG A 45 5.69 -12.10 -13.50
N LEU A 46 5.23 -10.85 -13.47
CA LEU A 46 5.48 -9.88 -14.54
C LEU A 46 6.96 -9.51 -14.65
N THR A 47 7.68 -9.45 -13.52
CA THR A 47 9.13 -9.26 -13.52
C THR A 47 9.86 -10.42 -14.18
N ALA A 48 9.45 -11.67 -13.91
CA ALA A 48 10.01 -12.84 -14.57
C ALA A 48 9.65 -12.87 -16.08
N GLU A 49 8.40 -12.56 -16.43
CA GLU A 49 7.90 -12.49 -17.81
C GLU A 49 8.64 -11.42 -18.64
N HIS A 50 8.93 -10.26 -18.03
CA HIS A 50 9.62 -9.15 -18.68
C HIS A 50 11.14 -9.12 -18.41
N ALA A 51 11.72 -10.16 -17.82
CA ALA A 51 13.15 -10.22 -17.54
C ALA A 51 14.04 -9.93 -18.77
N PRO A 52 13.73 -10.41 -20.00
CA PRO A 52 14.51 -10.05 -21.19
C PRO A 52 14.47 -8.55 -21.52
N ARG A 53 13.32 -7.89 -21.32
CA ARG A 53 13.15 -6.45 -21.54
C ARG A 53 13.85 -5.62 -20.47
N ILE A 54 13.87 -6.11 -19.24
CA ILE A 54 14.64 -5.50 -18.14
C ILE A 54 16.14 -5.58 -18.44
N ALA A 55 16.62 -6.76 -18.87
CA ALA A 55 18.02 -6.94 -19.25
C ALA A 55 18.43 -6.07 -20.45
N ALA A 56 17.49 -5.82 -21.37
CA ALA A 56 17.68 -4.90 -22.50
C ALA A 56 17.58 -3.41 -22.13
N GLY A 57 17.29 -3.08 -20.86
CA GLY A 57 17.12 -1.70 -20.39
C GLY A 57 15.85 -1.00 -20.90
N GLN A 58 14.91 -1.75 -21.48
CA GLN A 58 13.65 -1.22 -22.03
C GLN A 58 12.56 -1.06 -20.97
N LEU A 59 12.68 -1.76 -19.85
CA LEU A 59 11.79 -1.69 -18.69
C LEU A 59 12.61 -1.82 -17.41
N THR A 60 12.11 -1.28 -16.30
CA THR A 60 12.70 -1.52 -14.98
C THR A 60 11.75 -2.31 -14.10
N ALA A 61 12.29 -2.99 -13.08
CA ALA A 61 11.46 -3.62 -12.04
C ALA A 61 10.56 -2.60 -11.34
N ARG A 62 10.98 -1.33 -11.27
CA ARG A 62 10.18 -0.23 -10.74
C ARG A 62 8.97 0.08 -11.63
N ASP A 63 9.12 0.05 -12.95
CA ASP A 63 8.00 0.28 -13.88
C ASP A 63 6.94 -0.83 -13.74
N ILE A 64 7.39 -2.06 -13.52
CA ILE A 64 6.52 -3.21 -13.27
C ILE A 64 5.77 -3.07 -11.95
N ALA A 65 6.47 -2.72 -10.87
CA ALA A 65 5.84 -2.45 -9.57
C ALA A 65 4.81 -1.32 -9.67
N ALA A 66 5.20 -0.20 -10.29
CA ALA A 66 4.30 0.94 -10.49
C ALA A 66 3.07 0.59 -11.34
N ALA A 67 3.23 -0.19 -12.41
CA ALA A 67 2.11 -0.63 -13.24
C ALA A 67 1.12 -1.49 -12.44
N VAL A 68 1.62 -2.38 -11.57
CA VAL A 68 0.79 -3.23 -10.71
C VAL A 68 0.11 -2.41 -9.61
N GLU A 69 0.83 -1.55 -8.92
CA GLU A 69 0.30 -0.68 -7.85
C GLU A 69 -0.77 0.28 -8.40
N CYS A 70 -0.52 0.96 -9.51
CA CYS A 70 -1.53 1.82 -10.14
C CYS A 70 -2.76 1.02 -10.58
N SER A 71 -2.58 -0.20 -11.09
CA SER A 71 -3.69 -1.07 -11.48
C SER A 71 -4.51 -1.51 -10.27
N TRP A 72 -3.86 -1.81 -9.15
CA TRP A 72 -4.49 -2.13 -7.89
C TRP A 72 -5.33 -0.97 -7.35
N ASP A 73 -4.77 0.24 -7.33
CA ASP A 73 -5.48 1.45 -6.89
C ASP A 73 -6.70 1.77 -7.75
N ASP A 74 -6.59 1.58 -9.07
CA ASP A 74 -7.71 1.81 -9.98
C ASP A 74 -8.83 0.77 -9.79
N LEU A 75 -8.47 -0.50 -9.57
CA LEU A 75 -9.45 -1.57 -9.29
C LEU A 75 -10.13 -1.38 -7.93
N ARG A 76 -9.40 -0.93 -6.90
CA ARG A 76 -9.98 -0.55 -5.62
C ARG A 76 -10.96 0.60 -5.76
N ARG A 77 -10.58 1.65 -6.50
CA ARG A 77 -11.46 2.81 -6.75
C ARG A 77 -12.70 2.44 -7.55
N ALA A 78 -12.60 1.50 -8.48
CA ALA A 78 -13.72 0.98 -9.25
C ALA A 78 -14.63 0.03 -8.45
N GLY A 79 -14.24 -0.37 -7.23
CA GLY A 79 -14.99 -1.35 -6.44
C GLY A 79 -14.98 -2.74 -7.07
N ALA A 80 -13.89 -3.12 -7.75
CA ALA A 80 -13.79 -4.40 -8.44
C ALA A 80 -13.99 -5.58 -7.46
N PRO A 81 -14.73 -6.63 -7.86
CA PRO A 81 -14.98 -7.76 -6.98
C PRO A 81 -13.66 -8.49 -6.67
N PRO A 82 -13.41 -8.86 -5.40
CA PRO A 82 -12.14 -9.47 -4.97
C PRO A 82 -11.85 -10.79 -5.69
N ALA A 83 -12.89 -11.53 -6.10
CA ALA A 83 -12.77 -12.79 -6.83
C ALA A 83 -12.13 -12.65 -8.22
N CYS A 84 -12.28 -11.49 -8.88
CA CYS A 84 -11.73 -11.23 -10.21
C CYS A 84 -10.52 -10.30 -10.18
N LEU A 85 -10.14 -9.84 -8.99
CA LEU A 85 -9.21 -8.73 -8.84
C LEU A 85 -7.80 -9.14 -9.31
N ALA A 86 -7.34 -10.34 -8.98
CA ALA A 86 -6.05 -10.83 -9.45
C ALA A 86 -5.95 -10.88 -10.99
N GLU A 87 -6.98 -11.40 -11.67
CA GLU A 87 -7.01 -11.43 -13.15
C GLU A 87 -7.05 -10.03 -13.75
N PHE A 88 -7.91 -9.14 -13.22
CA PHE A 88 -7.99 -7.77 -13.72
C PHE A 88 -6.70 -6.98 -13.47
N LEU A 89 -6.06 -7.19 -12.33
CA LEU A 89 -4.80 -6.57 -11.97
C LEU A 89 -3.68 -7.01 -12.91
N GLU A 90 -3.52 -8.32 -13.15
CA GLU A 90 -2.54 -8.82 -14.11
C GLU A 90 -2.81 -8.26 -15.53
N ARG A 91 -4.07 -8.27 -15.96
CA ARG A 91 -4.44 -7.83 -17.32
C ARG A 91 -4.21 -6.32 -17.51
N LEU A 92 -4.59 -5.50 -16.53
CA LEU A 92 -4.39 -4.06 -16.59
C LEU A 92 -2.90 -3.69 -16.50
N ALA A 93 -2.14 -4.37 -15.65
CA ALA A 93 -0.69 -4.17 -15.55
C ALA A 93 0.03 -4.54 -16.86
N ARG A 94 -0.35 -5.64 -17.52
CA ARG A 94 0.20 -6.01 -18.84
C ARG A 94 -0.07 -4.96 -19.90
N VAL A 95 -1.28 -4.40 -19.95
CA VAL A 95 -1.62 -3.33 -20.92
C VAL A 95 -0.72 -2.11 -20.69
N ARG A 96 -0.57 -1.66 -19.44
CA ARG A 96 0.31 -0.52 -19.11
C ARG A 96 1.76 -0.77 -19.50
N LEU A 97 2.28 -1.97 -19.25
CA LEU A 97 3.65 -2.33 -19.62
C LEU A 97 3.84 -2.42 -21.14
N ALA A 98 2.82 -2.83 -21.88
CA ALA A 98 2.83 -2.80 -23.34
C ALA A 98 2.79 -1.37 -23.90
N GLU A 99 2.02 -0.46 -23.28
CA GLU A 99 1.98 0.96 -23.65
C GLU A 99 3.33 1.64 -23.40
N LEU A 100 3.96 1.40 -22.24
CA LEU A 100 5.30 1.90 -21.94
C LEU A 100 6.33 1.43 -22.98
N ALA A 101 6.27 0.15 -23.34
CA ALA A 101 7.15 -0.43 -24.35
C ALA A 101 6.87 0.06 -25.79
N SER A 102 5.67 0.56 -26.07
CA SER A 102 5.29 1.10 -27.39
C SER A 102 5.58 2.61 -27.51
N SER A 103 5.85 3.27 -26.39
CA SER A 103 6.14 4.71 -26.32
C SER A 103 7.64 5.04 -26.31
N SER A 104 8.52 4.03 -26.39
CA SER A 104 9.99 4.15 -26.57
C SER A 104 10.40 3.87 -28.01
#